data_AF-A0A535FXM4-F1
#
_entry.id   AF-A0A535FXM4-F1
#
_cell.length_a   1.000
_cell.length_b   1.000
_cell.length_c   1.000
_cell.angle_alpha   90.00
_cell.angle_beta   90.00
_cell.angle_gamma   90.00
#
_symmetry.space_group_name_H-M   'P 1'
#
loop_
_entity.id
_entity.type
_entity.pdbx_description
1 polymer ?
#
loop_
_entity_poly.entity_id
_entity_poly.type
_entity_poly.pdbx_seq_one_letter_code
_entity_poly.pdbx_strand_id
1 'polypeptide(L)'
;MAHYLCWIDFAEETTALSALETTNNVQVAAHHWRPRFIANGIDVNDFDETVKKTTDWREWGPNWKAVGEVHEGLGREAEQRGRMLSASQAYQRAAWCYHLGKFLWFEEAELHAELRDRSVSVYRRALQHLDPPAVRLEVPFEGHVIPANFRRPAGSTGPPLVLLVPGLDSSKEELYAIEEDFLRRGMSTLTMDGPGQSENSVDFAIRPNWETVITPVLDHLAHLDLRVDLDRIGLMGISSIRSRPTRSRPGRRRIP
;
A
#
# COMPACT_ATOMS: atom_id res chain seq x y z
N MET A 1 8.82 63.26 -39.30
CA MET A 1 8.86 62.43 -38.08
C MET A 1 7.52 61.73 -37.97
N ALA A 2 7.46 60.46 -38.37
CA ALA A 2 6.25 59.64 -38.29
C ALA A 2 6.53 58.50 -37.31
N HIS A 3 5.77 58.43 -36.22
CA HIS A 3 5.84 57.37 -35.22
C HIS A 3 5.01 56.17 -35.71
N TYR A 4 5.65 55.00 -35.79
CA TYR A 4 5.01 53.70 -35.96
C TYR A 4 4.42 53.25 -34.62
N LEU A 5 3.12 52.90 -34.61
CA LEU A 5 2.47 52.10 -33.57
C LEU A 5 2.52 50.64 -34.03
N CYS A 6 3.27 49.81 -33.31
CA CYS A 6 3.26 48.35 -33.49
C CYS A 6 2.03 47.78 -32.78
N TRP A 7 1.10 47.23 -33.55
CA TRP A 7 0.08 46.30 -33.07
C TRP A 7 0.75 44.93 -32.95
N ILE A 8 0.84 44.40 -31.72
CA ILE A 8 1.20 43.00 -31.50
C ILE A 8 -0.07 42.18 -31.74
N ASP A 9 -0.03 41.33 -32.78
CA ASP A 9 -1.06 40.36 -33.09
C ASP A 9 -1.25 39.36 -31.93
N PHE A 10 -2.46 39.33 -31.37
CA PHE A 10 -2.93 38.38 -30.36
C PHE A 10 -3.30 37.01 -30.98
N ALA A 11 -2.50 36.53 -31.94
CA ALA A 11 -2.80 35.31 -32.71
C ALA A 11 -1.93 34.10 -32.33
N GLU A 12 -0.83 34.27 -31.59
CA GLU A 12 0.04 33.17 -31.16
C GLU A 12 -0.30 32.59 -29.78
N GLU A 13 -1.04 33.31 -28.93
CA GLU A 13 -1.43 32.83 -27.60
C GLU A 13 -2.56 31.77 -27.65
N THR A 14 -3.35 31.78 -28.71
CA THR A 14 -4.45 30.83 -28.91
C THR A 14 -3.95 29.42 -29.25
N THR A 15 -2.75 29.30 -29.83
CA THR A 15 -2.13 28.02 -30.17
C THR A 15 -1.54 27.34 -28.95
N ALA A 16 -1.00 28.11 -27.99
CA ALA A 16 -0.48 27.59 -26.72
C ALA A 16 -1.59 27.13 -25.77
N LEU A 17 -2.77 27.77 -25.81
CA LEU A 17 -3.96 27.33 -25.07
C LEU A 17 -4.59 26.05 -25.65
N SER A 18 -4.44 25.78 -26.95
CA SER A 18 -4.96 24.55 -27.58
C SER A 18 -4.13 23.29 -27.29
N ALA A 19 -2.87 23.44 -26.85
CA ALA A 19 -2.02 22.31 -26.44
C ALA A 19 -2.27 21.86 -24.99
N LEU A 20 -3.01 22.67 -24.21
CA LEU A 20 -3.42 22.36 -22.84
C LEU A 20 -4.78 21.65 -22.76
N GLU A 21 -5.47 21.47 -23.89
CA GLU A 21 -6.79 20.84 -23.98
C GLU A 21 -6.75 19.45 -24.64
N THR A 22 -6.00 18.54 -24.02
CA THR A 22 -6.41 17.14 -23.82
C THR A 22 -5.68 16.63 -22.60
N THR A 23 -5.93 17.23 -21.42
CA THR A 23 -5.49 16.59 -20.19
C THR A 23 -6.30 15.31 -20.06
N ASN A 24 -5.66 14.19 -20.36
CA ASN A 24 -6.29 12.90 -20.28
C ASN A 24 -6.79 12.66 -18.86
N ASN A 25 -8.06 12.27 -18.70
CA ASN A 25 -8.68 11.99 -17.40
C ASN A 25 -7.83 11.03 -16.54
N VAL A 26 -7.13 10.07 -17.14
CA VAL A 26 -6.24 9.17 -16.40
C VAL A 26 -5.02 9.89 -15.82
N GLN A 27 -4.43 10.81 -16.58
CA GLN A 27 -3.25 11.57 -16.16
C GLN A 27 -3.61 12.58 -15.08
N VAL A 28 -4.76 13.26 -15.24
CA VAL A 28 -5.31 14.13 -14.19
C VAL A 28 -5.51 13.34 -12.89
N ALA A 29 -6.18 12.19 -12.95
CA ALA A 29 -6.41 11.35 -11.78
C ALA A 29 -5.10 10.87 -11.16
N ALA A 30 -4.17 10.36 -11.97
CA ALA A 30 -2.87 9.89 -11.51
C ALA A 30 -2.07 10.98 -10.77
N HIS A 31 -2.07 12.22 -11.26
CA HIS A 31 -1.37 13.33 -10.60
C HIS A 31 -1.91 13.64 -9.20
N HIS A 32 -3.21 13.40 -8.92
CA HIS A 32 -3.74 13.52 -7.56
C HIS A 32 -3.19 12.47 -6.61
N TRP A 33 -2.82 11.29 -7.11
CA TRP A 33 -2.26 10.19 -6.32
C TRP A 33 -0.74 10.19 -6.24
N ARG A 34 -0.06 10.97 -7.09
CA ARG A 34 1.40 11.07 -7.14
C ARG A 34 2.05 11.26 -5.77
N PRO A 35 1.60 12.17 -4.87
CA PRO A 35 2.19 12.31 -3.55
C PRO A 35 2.10 11.02 -2.72
N ARG A 36 0.96 10.32 -2.77
CA ARG A 36 0.77 9.04 -2.09
C ARG A 36 1.71 7.99 -2.66
N PHE A 37 1.85 7.88 -3.97
CA PHE A 37 2.67 6.79 -4.54
C PHE A 37 4.16 6.99 -4.25
N ILE A 38 4.64 8.23 -4.38
CA ILE A 38 6.05 8.58 -4.13
C ILE A 38 6.39 8.45 -2.64
N ALA A 39 5.54 8.97 -1.73
CA ALA A 39 5.82 8.93 -0.28
C ALA A 39 5.99 7.51 0.28
N ASN A 40 5.53 6.53 -0.49
CA ASN A 40 5.18 5.22 0.00
C ASN A 40 6.12 4.18 -0.68
N GLY A 41 6.73 4.52 -1.82
CA GLY A 41 7.98 3.88 -2.26
C GLY A 41 8.25 3.86 -3.77
N ILE A 42 7.34 4.42 -4.58
CA ILE A 42 7.51 4.46 -6.04
C ILE A 42 8.58 5.45 -6.47
N ASP A 43 9.45 5.03 -7.38
CA ASP A 43 10.41 5.91 -8.02
C ASP A 43 9.69 6.96 -8.88
N VAL A 44 10.16 8.20 -8.78
CA VAL A 44 9.54 9.32 -9.48
C VAL A 44 9.57 9.15 -11.00
N ASN A 45 10.62 8.54 -11.55
CA ASN A 45 10.76 8.33 -12.99
C ASN A 45 9.84 7.21 -13.46
N ASP A 46 9.72 6.12 -12.68
CA ASP A 46 8.77 5.05 -12.98
C ASP A 46 7.34 5.58 -13.03
N PHE A 47 6.97 6.45 -12.07
CA PHE A 47 5.66 7.10 -12.08
C PHE A 47 5.47 8.01 -13.29
N ASP A 48 6.40 8.95 -13.50
CA ASP A 48 6.23 9.99 -14.52
C ASP A 48 6.23 9.37 -15.94
N GLU A 49 7.10 8.39 -16.23
CA GLU A 49 7.11 7.69 -17.52
C GLU A 49 5.86 6.81 -17.72
N THR A 50 5.38 6.16 -16.66
CA THR A 50 4.15 5.33 -16.73
C THR A 50 2.92 6.17 -16.98
N VAL A 51 2.77 7.30 -16.28
CA VAL A 51 1.63 8.20 -16.46
C VAL A 51 1.68 8.89 -17.82
N LYS A 52 2.86 9.33 -18.27
CA LYS A 52 3.04 9.98 -19.57
C LYS A 52 2.59 9.10 -20.73
N LYS A 53 2.88 7.79 -20.70
CA LYS A 53 2.50 6.85 -21.77
C LYS A 53 1.09 6.27 -21.63
N THR A 54 0.44 6.41 -20.48
CA THR A 54 -0.93 5.91 -20.27
C THR A 54 -1.91 6.94 -20.83
N THR A 55 -2.43 6.67 -22.03
CA THR A 55 -3.39 7.55 -22.71
C THR A 55 -4.84 7.04 -22.65
N ASP A 56 -5.07 5.82 -22.19
CA ASP A 56 -6.40 5.26 -21.93
C ASP A 56 -6.44 4.54 -20.57
N TRP A 57 -7.60 4.51 -19.92
CA TRP A 57 -7.73 3.89 -18.59
C TRP A 57 -7.43 2.38 -18.64
N ARG A 58 -7.72 1.71 -19.76
CA ARG A 58 -7.43 0.29 -20.01
C ARG A 58 -5.93 -0.02 -20.01
N GLU A 59 -5.09 0.96 -20.29
CA GLU A 59 -3.64 0.79 -20.37
C GLU A 59 -2.98 0.83 -19.00
N TRP A 60 -3.64 1.36 -17.96
CA TRP A 60 -3.03 1.53 -16.65
C TRP A 60 -2.54 0.22 -16.02
N GLY A 61 -3.41 -0.77 -15.93
CA GLY A 61 -3.06 -2.10 -15.42
C GLY A 61 -1.88 -2.71 -16.16
N PRO A 62 -1.94 -2.84 -17.50
CA PRO A 62 -0.83 -3.31 -18.32
C PRO A 62 0.47 -2.49 -18.17
N ASN A 63 0.38 -1.16 -18.11
CA ASN A 63 1.55 -0.30 -18.02
C ASN A 63 2.28 -0.44 -16.68
N TRP A 64 1.54 -0.50 -15.57
CA TRP A 64 2.11 -0.76 -14.25
C TRP A 64 2.59 -2.20 -14.09
N LYS A 65 1.91 -3.18 -14.70
CA LYS A 65 2.39 -4.57 -14.78
C LYS A 65 3.78 -4.61 -15.37
N ALA A 66 4.01 -3.94 -16.50
CA ALA A 66 5.30 -3.92 -17.18
C ALA A 66 6.42 -3.34 -16.28
N VAL A 67 6.15 -2.30 -15.50
CA VAL A 67 7.10 -1.76 -14.52
C VAL A 67 7.37 -2.76 -13.39
N GLY A 68 6.32 -3.42 -12.89
CA GLY A 68 6.44 -4.50 -11.90
C GLY A 68 7.32 -5.64 -12.39
N GLU A 69 7.19 -6.04 -13.65
CA GLU A 69 8.00 -7.10 -14.26
C GLU A 69 9.49 -6.73 -14.38
N VAL A 70 9.80 -5.45 -14.63
CA VAL A 70 11.18 -4.94 -14.62
C VAL A 70 11.78 -5.09 -13.22
N HIS A 71 11.11 -4.57 -12.19
CA HIS A 71 11.61 -4.67 -10.81
C HIS A 71 11.67 -6.11 -10.30
N GLU A 72 10.71 -6.95 -10.68
CA GLU A 72 10.74 -8.36 -10.32
C GLU A 72 11.92 -9.08 -10.99
N GLY A 73 12.23 -8.72 -12.25
CA GLY A 73 13.43 -9.18 -12.95
C GLY A 73 14.72 -8.80 -12.23
N LEU A 74 14.85 -7.54 -11.80
CA LEU A 74 15.98 -7.06 -11.02
C LEU A 74 16.10 -7.81 -9.67
N GLY A 75 14.96 -8.08 -9.03
CA GLY A 75 14.92 -8.87 -7.80
C GLY A 75 15.45 -10.30 -8.00
N ARG A 76 14.99 -10.97 -9.07
CA ARG A 76 15.45 -12.33 -9.43
C ARG A 76 16.95 -12.36 -9.74
N GLU A 77 17.47 -11.39 -10.48
CA GLU A 77 18.90 -11.28 -10.79
C GLU A 77 19.74 -11.08 -9.51
N ALA A 78 19.30 -10.21 -8.60
CA ALA A 78 19.97 -9.97 -7.34
C ALA A 78 19.97 -11.21 -6.43
N GLU A 79 18.83 -11.90 -6.33
CA GLU A 79 18.68 -13.13 -5.55
C GLU A 79 19.57 -14.25 -6.08
N GLN A 80 19.62 -14.47 -7.39
CA GLN A 80 20.51 -15.46 -8.02
C GLN A 80 22.00 -15.20 -7.73
N ARG A 81 22.36 -13.94 -7.46
CA ARG A 81 23.72 -13.53 -7.07
C ARG A 81 23.92 -13.45 -5.55
N GLY A 82 22.96 -13.90 -4.75
CA GLY A 82 23.01 -13.87 -3.28
C GLY A 82 22.89 -12.48 -2.65
N ARG A 83 22.44 -11.47 -3.39
CA ARG A 83 22.34 -10.07 -2.95
C ARG A 83 20.96 -9.78 -2.34
N MET A 84 20.67 -10.39 -1.19
CA MET A 84 19.30 -10.43 -0.66
C MET A 84 18.71 -9.07 -0.27
N LEU A 85 19.52 -8.12 0.19
CA LEU A 85 19.04 -6.75 0.44
C LEU A 85 18.53 -6.09 -0.85
N SER A 86 19.32 -6.15 -1.92
CA SER A 86 18.93 -5.61 -3.23
C SER A 86 17.72 -6.35 -3.80
N ALA A 87 17.69 -7.68 -3.66
CA ALA A 87 16.57 -8.51 -4.10
C ALA A 87 15.26 -8.09 -3.42
N SER A 88 15.30 -7.92 -2.09
CA SER A 88 14.13 -7.55 -1.28
C SER A 88 13.58 -6.18 -1.63
N GLN A 89 14.46 -5.19 -1.82
CA GLN A 89 14.05 -3.85 -2.24
C GLN A 89 13.45 -3.86 -3.64
N ALA A 90 13.97 -4.67 -4.56
CA ALA A 90 13.42 -4.81 -5.91
C ALA A 90 12.05 -5.53 -5.89
N TYR A 91 11.92 -6.61 -5.12
CA TYR A 91 10.64 -7.30 -4.92
C TYR A 91 9.59 -6.42 -4.27
N GLN A 92 9.97 -5.59 -3.31
CA GLN A 92 9.07 -4.59 -2.73
C GLN A 92 8.56 -3.59 -3.77
N ARG A 93 9.45 -3.04 -4.61
CA ARG A 93 9.05 -2.12 -5.70
C ARG A 93 8.14 -2.82 -6.72
N ALA A 94 8.45 -4.05 -7.08
CA ALA A 94 7.62 -4.85 -7.98
C ALA A 94 6.21 -5.09 -7.40
N ALA A 95 6.13 -5.48 -6.13
CA ALA A 95 4.87 -5.67 -5.42
C ALA A 95 4.01 -4.40 -5.44
N TRP A 96 4.65 -3.25 -5.24
CA TRP A 96 4.00 -1.96 -5.34
C TRP A 96 3.45 -1.70 -6.74
N CYS A 97 4.26 -1.90 -7.77
CA CYS A 97 3.85 -1.65 -9.15
C CYS A 97 2.64 -2.52 -9.53
N TYR A 98 2.64 -3.79 -9.12
CA TYR A 98 1.49 -4.66 -9.32
C TYR A 98 0.24 -4.19 -8.54
N HIS A 99 0.41 -3.74 -7.29
CA HIS A 99 -0.68 -3.12 -6.53
C HIS A 99 -1.25 -1.88 -7.24
N LEU A 100 -0.39 -1.03 -7.79
CA LEU A 100 -0.83 0.15 -8.53
C LEU A 100 -1.55 -0.20 -9.81
N GLY A 101 -1.13 -1.23 -10.55
CA GLY A 101 -1.83 -1.65 -11.75
C GLY A 101 -3.31 -2.00 -11.51
N LYS A 102 -3.65 -2.48 -10.30
CA LYS A 102 -5.04 -2.76 -9.92
C LYS A 102 -5.72 -1.61 -9.16
N PHE A 103 -4.99 -0.54 -8.82
CA PHE A 103 -5.50 0.58 -8.03
C PHE A 103 -6.60 1.32 -8.79
N LEU A 104 -7.83 1.27 -8.26
CA LEU A 104 -9.03 1.87 -8.86
C LEU A 104 -9.25 1.51 -10.34
N TRP A 105 -8.81 0.31 -10.73
CA TRP A 105 -8.81 -0.16 -12.10
C TRP A 105 -9.63 -1.45 -12.22
N PHE A 106 -10.67 -1.45 -13.05
CA PHE A 106 -11.65 -2.56 -13.12
C PHE A 106 -11.98 -2.98 -14.55
N GLU A 107 -11.12 -2.64 -15.53
CA GLU A 107 -11.37 -2.87 -16.95
C GLU A 107 -11.29 -4.36 -17.33
N GLU A 108 -10.48 -5.16 -16.63
CA GLU A 108 -10.31 -6.60 -16.88
C GLU A 108 -10.15 -7.36 -15.56
N ALA A 109 -11.10 -8.23 -15.25
CA ALA A 109 -11.19 -8.91 -13.95
C ALA A 109 -10.04 -9.91 -13.74
N GLU A 110 -9.66 -10.64 -14.79
CA GLU A 110 -8.58 -11.62 -14.79
C GLU A 110 -7.23 -10.95 -14.53
N LEU A 111 -6.94 -9.84 -15.23
CA LEU A 111 -5.70 -9.08 -15.01
C LEU A 111 -5.69 -8.42 -13.63
N HIS A 112 -6.82 -7.89 -13.15
CA HIS A 112 -6.92 -7.35 -11.80
C HIS A 112 -6.59 -8.42 -10.73
N ALA A 113 -7.09 -9.64 -10.91
CA ALA A 113 -6.76 -10.78 -10.05
C ALA A 113 -5.27 -11.18 -10.15
N GLU A 114 -4.71 -11.25 -11.36
CA GLU A 114 -3.28 -11.52 -11.56
C GLU A 114 -2.39 -10.51 -10.83
N LEU A 115 -2.71 -9.22 -10.95
CA LEU A 115 -1.97 -8.13 -10.31
C LEU A 115 -2.01 -8.21 -8.78
N ARG A 116 -3.17 -8.55 -8.21
CA ARG A 116 -3.28 -8.81 -6.76
C ARG A 116 -2.37 -9.96 -6.35
N ASP A 117 -2.46 -11.10 -7.03
CA ASP A 117 -1.74 -12.32 -6.65
C ASP A 117 -0.22 -12.17 -6.86
N ARG A 118 0.20 -11.43 -7.91
CA ARG A 118 1.60 -11.07 -8.13
C ARG A 118 2.14 -10.10 -7.08
N SER A 119 1.37 -9.08 -6.71
CA SER A 119 1.76 -8.15 -5.65
C SER A 119 2.11 -8.89 -4.36
N VAL A 120 1.23 -9.81 -3.95
CA VAL A 120 1.40 -10.64 -2.76
C VAL A 120 2.57 -11.61 -2.90
N SER A 121 2.61 -12.40 -3.98
CA SER A 121 3.61 -13.46 -4.14
C SER A 121 5.04 -12.93 -4.26
N VAL A 122 5.23 -11.78 -4.92
CA VAL A 122 6.53 -11.15 -5.03
C VAL A 122 6.95 -10.51 -3.70
N TYR A 123 6.03 -9.83 -3.00
CA TYR A 123 6.35 -9.27 -1.67
C TYR A 123 6.73 -10.36 -0.66
N ARG A 124 6.07 -11.53 -0.72
CA ARG A 124 6.39 -12.68 0.14
C ARG A 124 7.86 -13.12 0.05
N ARG A 125 8.51 -12.95 -1.10
CA ARG A 125 9.94 -13.27 -1.29
C ARG A 125 10.85 -12.31 -0.53
N ALA A 126 10.42 -11.07 -0.32
CA ALA A 126 11.18 -10.06 0.41
C ALA A 126 11.11 -10.25 1.93
N LEU A 127 10.01 -10.79 2.47
CA LEU A 127 9.68 -10.77 3.91
C LEU A 127 10.85 -11.19 4.82
N GLN A 128 11.44 -12.36 4.59
CA GLN A 128 12.51 -12.91 5.43
C GLN A 128 13.84 -12.13 5.36
N HIS A 129 13.97 -11.23 4.38
CA HIS A 129 15.18 -10.48 4.07
C HIS A 129 15.00 -8.97 4.27
N LEU A 130 13.82 -8.54 4.73
CA LEU A 130 13.63 -7.19 5.26
C LEU A 130 14.47 -7.00 6.54
N ASP A 131 14.73 -5.74 6.88
CA ASP A 131 15.42 -5.39 8.12
C ASP A 131 14.56 -4.41 8.95
N PRO A 132 13.95 -4.86 10.06
CA PRO A 132 13.89 -6.23 10.55
C PRO A 132 13.02 -7.16 9.67
N PRO A 133 13.24 -8.49 9.71
CA PRO A 133 12.50 -9.44 8.88
C PRO A 133 11.02 -9.50 9.27
N ALA A 134 10.19 -9.82 8.27
CA ALA A 134 8.78 -10.07 8.44
C ALA A 134 8.47 -11.58 8.48
N VAL A 135 7.51 -11.94 9.33
CA VAL A 135 6.91 -13.27 9.40
C VAL A 135 5.49 -13.16 8.91
N ARG A 136 5.13 -13.94 7.89
CA ARG A 136 3.73 -14.05 7.47
C ARG A 136 2.95 -14.85 8.51
N LEU A 137 1.80 -14.33 8.92
CA LEU A 137 0.81 -14.97 9.76
C LEU A 137 -0.47 -15.16 8.96
N GLU A 138 -1.14 -16.29 9.17
CA GLU A 138 -2.45 -16.59 8.59
C GLU A 138 -3.40 -16.86 9.74
N VAL A 139 -4.14 -15.83 10.13
CA VAL A 139 -5.02 -15.86 11.30
C VAL A 139 -6.34 -16.54 10.93
N PRO A 140 -6.75 -17.64 11.55
CA PRO A 140 -8.03 -18.28 11.26
C PRO A 140 -9.21 -17.33 11.50
N PHE A 141 -10.10 -17.20 10.52
CA PHE A 141 -11.19 -16.23 10.57
C PHE A 141 -12.36 -16.64 9.66
N GLU A 142 -13.55 -16.86 10.24
CA GLU A 142 -14.81 -17.13 9.52
C GLU A 142 -14.71 -18.17 8.37
N GLY A 143 -13.95 -19.25 8.57
CA GLY A 143 -13.78 -20.32 7.58
C GLY A 143 -12.65 -20.11 6.57
N HIS A 144 -12.01 -18.94 6.57
CA HIS A 144 -10.80 -18.62 5.81
C HIS A 144 -9.73 -18.06 6.78
N VAL A 145 -8.90 -17.14 6.30
CA VAL A 145 -7.82 -16.52 7.07
C VAL A 145 -7.78 -15.00 6.89
N ILE A 146 -7.29 -14.29 7.90
CA ILE A 146 -6.77 -12.94 7.71
C ILE A 146 -5.25 -13.03 7.50
N PRO A 147 -4.74 -12.77 6.28
CA PRO A 147 -3.31 -12.77 6.03
C PRO A 147 -2.69 -11.50 6.59
N ALA A 148 -1.57 -11.67 7.28
CA ALA A 148 -0.84 -10.58 7.91
C ALA A 148 0.68 -10.76 7.81
N ASN A 149 1.42 -9.65 7.84
CA ASN A 149 2.87 -9.65 7.97
C ASN A 149 3.25 -9.01 9.31
N PHE A 150 3.91 -9.79 10.16
CA PHE A 150 4.38 -9.36 11.47
C PHE A 150 5.86 -9.00 11.41
N ARG A 151 6.23 -7.82 11.89
CA ARG A 151 7.62 -7.38 12.03
C ARG A 151 7.89 -6.94 13.45
N ARG A 152 9.07 -7.31 13.97
CA ARG A 152 9.51 -6.98 15.32
C ARG A 152 10.88 -6.28 15.27
N PRO A 153 11.07 -5.14 15.95
CA PRO A 153 12.36 -4.48 16.01
C PRO A 153 13.42 -5.38 16.67
N ALA A 154 14.63 -5.36 16.12
CA ALA A 154 15.75 -6.15 16.62
C ALA A 154 16.13 -5.73 18.05
N GLY A 155 16.56 -6.70 18.87
CA GLY A 155 17.01 -6.44 20.25
C GLY A 155 15.91 -6.03 21.24
N SER A 156 14.65 -5.92 20.81
CA SER A 156 13.55 -5.55 21.70
C SER A 156 13.00 -6.74 22.50
N THR A 157 12.75 -6.51 23.80
CA THR A 157 12.09 -7.43 24.72
C THR A 157 10.67 -6.93 25.01
N GLY A 158 9.66 -7.47 24.32
CA GLY A 158 8.26 -7.05 24.50
C GLY A 158 7.97 -5.62 24.00
N PRO A 159 8.26 -5.28 22.73
CA PRO A 159 7.82 -4.01 22.17
C PRO A 159 6.28 -3.92 22.13
N PRO A 160 5.69 -2.71 22.18
CA PRO A 160 4.29 -2.47 21.83
C PRO A 160 3.98 -2.98 20.42
N LEU A 161 2.72 -3.31 20.16
CA LEU A 161 2.23 -3.73 18.85
C LEU A 161 1.38 -2.64 18.19
N VAL A 162 1.63 -2.38 16.91
CA VAL A 162 0.75 -1.53 16.09
C VAL A 162 0.12 -2.37 14.99
N LEU A 163 -1.21 -2.47 15.01
CA LEU A 163 -2.00 -3.02 13.92
C LEU A 163 -2.12 -1.97 12.82
N LEU A 164 -1.70 -2.33 11.61
CA LEU A 164 -1.71 -1.48 10.44
C LEU A 164 -2.75 -2.01 9.44
N VAL A 165 -3.81 -1.23 9.23
CA VAL A 165 -4.94 -1.63 8.39
C VAL A 165 -5.02 -0.72 7.16
N PRO A 166 -4.94 -1.29 5.94
CA PRO A 166 -5.02 -0.52 4.71
C PRO A 166 -6.40 0.12 4.52
N GLY A 167 -6.51 1.03 3.55
CA GLY A 167 -7.78 1.55 3.04
C GLY A 167 -8.48 0.54 2.12
N LEU A 168 -9.61 0.92 1.53
CA LEU A 168 -10.34 0.06 0.59
C LEU A 168 -9.59 -0.14 -0.73
N ASP A 169 -8.89 0.90 -1.17
CA ASP A 169 -8.10 0.95 -2.40
C ASP A 169 -6.65 0.54 -2.19
N SER A 170 -6.31 -0.01 -1.01
CA SER A 170 -4.95 -0.29 -0.56
C SER A 170 -4.75 -1.79 -0.26
N SER A 171 -3.55 -2.16 0.15
CA SER A 171 -3.17 -3.49 0.61
C SER A 171 -2.06 -3.41 1.63
N LYS A 172 -1.87 -4.45 2.44
CA LYS A 172 -0.74 -4.54 3.38
C LYS A 172 0.62 -4.30 2.73
N GLU A 173 0.82 -4.72 1.47
CA GLU A 173 2.05 -4.47 0.69
C GLU A 173 2.38 -2.97 0.53
N GLU A 174 1.37 -2.10 0.56
CA GLU A 174 1.53 -0.64 0.42
C GLU A 174 2.05 0.00 1.72
N LEU A 175 1.90 -0.65 2.88
CA LEU A 175 2.11 0.00 4.17
C LEU A 175 3.56 -0.06 4.67
N TYR A 176 4.50 -0.53 3.85
CA TYR A 176 5.89 -0.72 4.28
C TYR A 176 6.55 0.56 4.81
N ALA A 177 6.41 1.70 4.14
CA ALA A 177 7.03 2.95 4.59
C ALA A 177 6.51 3.37 5.97
N ILE A 178 5.22 3.13 6.23
CA ILE A 178 4.57 3.36 7.52
C ILE A 178 5.06 2.34 8.56
N GLU A 179 5.22 1.06 8.20
CA GLU A 179 5.79 0.05 9.09
C GLU A 179 7.18 0.47 9.59
N GLU A 180 8.04 0.93 8.68
CA GLU A 180 9.41 1.37 8.97
C GLU A 180 9.43 2.48 10.03
N ASP A 181 8.47 3.40 9.98
CA ASP A 181 8.36 4.47 10.98
C ASP A 181 8.10 3.95 12.39
N PHE A 182 7.22 2.95 12.54
CA PHE A 182 6.95 2.34 13.85
C PHE A 182 8.11 1.49 14.34
N LEU A 183 8.73 0.72 13.45
CA LEU A 183 9.87 -0.14 13.77
C LEU A 183 11.08 0.68 14.26
N ARG A 184 11.39 1.81 13.61
CA ARG A 184 12.44 2.75 14.05
C ARG A 184 12.19 3.36 15.42
N ARG A 185 10.94 3.38 15.87
CA ARG A 185 10.51 3.89 17.19
C ARG A 185 10.37 2.77 18.22
N GLY A 186 10.82 1.56 17.90
CA GLY A 186 10.82 0.43 18.82
C GLY A 186 9.46 -0.24 19.01
N MET A 187 8.53 -0.08 18.06
CA MET A 187 7.22 -0.74 18.07
C MET A 187 7.16 -1.83 17.00
N SER A 188 6.61 -2.99 17.35
CA SER A 188 6.29 -4.05 16.39
C SER A 188 5.11 -3.64 15.52
N THR A 189 5.03 -4.21 14.32
CA THR A 189 3.93 -3.98 13.39
C THR A 189 3.28 -5.29 12.97
N LEU A 190 1.96 -5.24 12.77
CA LEU A 190 1.20 -6.28 12.08
C LEU A 190 0.38 -5.60 10.98
N THR A 191 0.82 -5.70 9.73
CA THR A 191 0.02 -5.28 8.57
C THR A 191 -0.88 -6.41 8.11
N MET A 192 -2.15 -6.13 7.87
CA MET A 192 -3.15 -7.17 7.57
C MET A 192 -4.12 -6.70 6.48
N ASP A 193 -4.59 -7.64 5.66
CA ASP A 193 -5.70 -7.38 4.73
C ASP A 193 -6.99 -7.93 5.33
N GLY A 194 -7.94 -7.05 5.68
CA GLY A 194 -9.24 -7.47 6.20
C GLY A 194 -10.32 -7.65 5.13
N PRO A 195 -11.59 -7.78 5.55
CA PRO A 195 -12.70 -7.99 4.63
C PRO A 195 -12.80 -6.93 3.52
N GLY A 196 -12.86 -7.38 2.27
CA GLY A 196 -12.92 -6.52 1.08
C GLY A 196 -11.56 -5.94 0.64
N GLN A 197 -10.46 -6.30 1.30
CA GLN A 197 -9.14 -5.74 1.02
C GLN A 197 -8.22 -6.77 0.39
N SER A 198 -7.57 -6.41 -0.72
CA SER A 198 -6.52 -7.18 -1.39
C SER A 198 -6.71 -8.71 -1.36
N GLU A 199 -5.90 -9.50 -0.65
CA GLU A 199 -6.02 -10.97 -0.57
C GLU A 199 -7.41 -11.42 -0.12
N ASN A 200 -8.04 -10.67 0.77
CA ASN A 200 -9.34 -10.98 1.35
C ASN A 200 -10.54 -10.41 0.60
N SER A 201 -10.32 -9.73 -0.53
CA SER A 201 -11.43 -9.26 -1.37
C SER A 201 -12.18 -10.38 -2.08
N VAL A 202 -11.58 -11.57 -2.20
CA VAL A 202 -12.20 -12.75 -2.83
C VAL A 202 -13.05 -13.57 -1.86
N ASP A 203 -12.69 -13.57 -0.58
CA ASP A 203 -13.33 -14.41 0.44
C ASP A 203 -14.35 -13.63 1.28
N PHE A 204 -14.16 -12.32 1.42
CA PHE A 204 -14.97 -11.50 2.33
C PHE A 204 -15.43 -10.20 1.68
N ALA A 205 -16.73 -9.91 1.82
CA ALA A 205 -17.28 -8.60 1.49
C ALA A 205 -16.81 -7.54 2.50
N ILE A 206 -16.69 -6.29 2.04
CA ILE A 206 -16.39 -5.14 2.92
C ILE A 206 -17.42 -5.03 4.05
N ARG A 207 -16.97 -4.76 5.29
CA ARG A 207 -17.85 -4.57 6.43
C ARG A 207 -17.41 -3.43 7.36
N PRO A 208 -18.36 -2.75 8.03
CA PRO A 208 -18.04 -1.59 8.88
C PRO A 208 -17.61 -1.96 10.31
N ASN A 209 -18.01 -3.13 10.81
CA ASN A 209 -17.83 -3.60 12.19
C ASN A 209 -16.44 -4.23 12.38
N TRP A 210 -15.38 -3.42 12.24
CA TRP A 210 -13.99 -3.89 12.32
C TRP A 210 -13.60 -4.49 13.67
N GLU A 211 -14.30 -4.18 14.76
CA GLU A 211 -14.11 -4.84 16.06
C GLU A 211 -14.29 -6.36 15.95
N THR A 212 -15.19 -6.83 15.07
CA THR A 212 -15.42 -8.26 14.83
C THR A 212 -14.30 -8.92 14.01
N VAL A 213 -13.40 -8.14 13.38
CA VAL A 213 -12.18 -8.62 12.72
C VAL A 213 -11.00 -8.57 13.70
N ILE A 214 -10.83 -7.43 14.36
CA ILE A 214 -9.66 -7.16 15.21
C ILE A 214 -9.64 -8.05 16.45
N THR A 215 -10.79 -8.31 17.09
CA THR A 215 -10.84 -9.15 18.29
C THR A 215 -10.32 -10.58 18.02
N PRO A 216 -10.83 -11.33 17.03
CA PRO A 216 -10.28 -12.65 16.70
C PRO A 216 -8.79 -12.63 16.32
N VAL A 217 -8.33 -11.57 15.66
CA VAL A 217 -6.90 -11.40 15.36
C VAL A 217 -6.10 -11.28 16.65
N LEU A 218 -6.48 -10.41 17.56
CA LEU A 218 -5.77 -10.25 18.84
C LEU A 218 -5.81 -11.52 19.69
N ASP A 219 -6.97 -12.19 19.74
CA ASP A 219 -7.12 -13.46 20.46
C ASP A 219 -6.17 -14.52 19.90
N HIS A 220 -6.04 -14.62 18.58
CA HIS A 220 -5.10 -15.54 17.95
C HIS A 220 -3.64 -15.17 18.26
N LEU A 221 -3.27 -13.89 18.18
CA LEU A 221 -1.90 -13.45 18.49
C LEU A 221 -1.51 -13.74 19.94
N ALA A 222 -2.45 -13.70 20.88
CA ALA A 222 -2.22 -14.05 22.28
C ALA A 222 -1.81 -15.51 22.49
N HIS A 223 -2.09 -16.39 21.52
CA HIS A 223 -1.66 -17.80 21.54
C HIS A 223 -0.29 -18.02 20.87
N LEU A 224 0.29 -17.01 20.24
CA LEU A 224 1.58 -17.09 19.57
C LEU A 224 2.70 -16.48 20.44
N ASP A 225 3.86 -17.13 20.50
CA ASP A 225 5.05 -16.54 21.15
C ASP A 225 5.74 -15.52 20.22
N LEU A 226 5.10 -14.36 20.02
CA LEU A 226 5.63 -13.27 19.18
C LEU A 226 6.60 -12.36 19.93
N ARG A 227 6.77 -12.55 21.24
CA ARG A 227 7.63 -11.73 22.11
C ARG A 227 7.29 -10.23 22.05
N VAL A 228 6.00 -9.91 21.99
CA VAL A 228 5.44 -8.55 22.02
C VAL A 228 4.61 -8.32 23.28
N ASP A 229 4.39 -7.05 23.61
CA ASP A 229 3.54 -6.66 24.72
C ASP A 229 2.10 -6.39 24.24
N LEU A 230 1.21 -7.33 24.52
CA LEU A 230 -0.21 -7.26 24.13
C LEU A 230 -1.07 -6.38 25.05
N ASP A 231 -0.49 -5.83 26.13
CA ASP A 231 -1.16 -4.78 26.93
C ASP A 231 -0.95 -3.38 26.33
N ARG A 232 -0.03 -3.25 25.36
CA ARG A 232 0.28 -1.99 24.65
C ARG A 232 0.06 -2.13 23.15
N ILE A 233 -1.22 -2.07 22.75
CA ILE A 233 -1.64 -2.20 21.35
C ILE A 233 -2.19 -0.87 20.81
N GLY A 234 -1.66 -0.42 19.67
CA GLY A 234 -2.21 0.65 18.86
C GLY A 234 -2.83 0.12 17.56
N LEU A 235 -3.76 0.88 16.98
CA LEU A 235 -4.28 0.65 15.64
C LEU A 235 -4.12 1.93 14.83
N MET A 236 -3.54 1.80 13.64
CA MET A 236 -3.50 2.84 12.63
C MET A 236 -4.10 2.28 11.35
N GLY A 237 -5.01 3.03 10.74
CA GLY A 237 -5.39 2.74 9.37
C GLY A 237 -5.50 3.99 8.52
N ILE A 238 -5.46 3.76 7.21
CA ILE A 238 -5.43 4.83 6.22
C ILE A 238 -6.81 5.00 5.58
N SER A 239 -7.21 6.27 5.38
CA SER A 239 -8.45 6.70 4.71
C SER A 239 -9.77 6.31 5.38
N SER A 240 -10.14 5.02 5.41
CA SER A 240 -11.54 4.58 5.60
C SER A 240 -11.81 3.71 6.82
N ILE A 241 -10.82 3.48 7.71
CA ILE A 241 -11.11 2.83 8.99
C ILE A 241 -11.75 3.85 9.95
N ARG A 242 -13.07 3.95 9.92
CA ARG A 242 -13.84 4.70 10.91
C ARG A 242 -14.49 3.70 11.86
N SER A 243 -13.80 3.34 12.94
CA SER A 243 -14.49 2.75 14.09
C SER A 243 -15.31 3.85 14.76
N ARG A 244 -16.62 3.61 14.97
CA ARG A 244 -17.39 4.49 15.86
C ARG A 244 -16.78 4.33 17.26
N PRO A 245 -16.46 5.41 17.99
CA PRO A 245 -16.03 5.26 19.38
C PRO A 245 -17.16 4.58 20.16
N THR A 246 -16.90 3.37 20.63
CA THR A 246 -17.79 2.72 21.60
C THR A 246 -17.77 3.58 22.85
N ARG A 247 -18.93 4.08 23.24
CA ARG A 247 -19.11 4.93 24.42
C ARG A 247 -19.07 4.05 25.68
N SER A 248 -17.94 3.40 25.98
CA SER A 248 -17.73 2.75 27.28
C SER A 248 -17.10 3.75 28.23
N ARG A 249 -17.96 4.46 28.97
CA ARG A 249 -17.56 5.33 30.07
C ARG A 249 -17.19 4.45 31.28
N PRO A 250 -15.97 4.50 31.85
CA PRO A 250 -15.71 3.79 33.11
C PRO A 250 -16.42 4.54 34.24
N GLY A 251 -17.32 3.84 34.92
CA GLY A 251 -17.94 4.32 36.14
C GLY A 251 -16.88 4.57 37.19
N ARG A 252 -16.80 5.81 37.67
CA ARG A 252 -16.08 6.15 38.90
C ARG A 252 -16.72 5.38 40.06
N ARG A 253 -16.01 4.40 40.62
CA ARG A 253 -16.21 4.01 42.02
C ARG A 253 -15.24 4.80 42.87
N ARG A 254 -15.79 5.71 43.69
CA ARG A 254 -15.10 6.25 44.86
C ARG A 254 -15.01 5.12 45.89
N ILE A 255 -13.81 4.87 46.38
CA ILE A 255 -13.51 4.05 47.55
C ILE A 255 -13.42 5.01 48.75
N PRO A 256 -13.97 4.70 49.93
CA PRO A 256 -13.28 4.96 51.19
C PRO A 256 -12.31 3.82 51.50
#